data_AF-A0A1T5IUF9-F1
#
_entry.id   AF-A0A1T5IUF9-F1
#
_cell.length_a   1.000
_cell.length_b   1.000
_cell.length_c   1.000
_cell.angle_alpha   90.00
_cell.angle_beta   90.00
_cell.angle_gamma   90.00
#
_symmetry.space_group_name_H-M   'P 1'
#
loop_
_entity.id
_entity.type
_entity.pdbx_description
1 polymer ?
#
loop_
_entity_poly.entity_id
_entity_poly.type
_entity_poly.pdbx_seq_one_letter_code
_entity_poly.pdbx_strand_id
1 'polypeptide(L)'
;MEKLKKISARWWFFALLLLAQTVLMPFASRNFAPQDIGRIIPATLAGAPQMQLGDWNILFQSVSLLFLVLLLVFRNRVRTLFNAYVALSYLAFAFIQNVAFTERYGFSVVTVNLVMFLFVAYVWIREALRPQGSYDFGNFRWKYAWMIALALFAYWCPFTLRGAADLAPLHFFTRNTATAFCLTTPLFLTVLTLNLPQVNVVTYRITALVGFIIGCYNMGSFFNPGTVWLGFVHLPLLLISLYCAVLSYRHPAFRP
;
A
#
# COMPACT_ATOMS: atom_id res chain seq x y z
N MET A 1 12.58 16.31 -5.80
CA MET A 1 11.44 15.74 -6.54
C MET A 1 11.68 15.75 -8.05
N GLU A 2 12.21 16.82 -8.66
CA GLU A 2 12.45 16.83 -10.12
C GLU A 2 13.38 15.73 -10.66
N LYS A 3 14.52 15.47 -10.00
CA LYS A 3 15.42 14.37 -10.41
C LYS A 3 14.69 13.01 -10.39
N LEU A 4 13.94 12.74 -9.32
CA LEU A 4 13.11 11.53 -9.20
C LEU A 4 11.97 11.49 -10.21
N LYS A 5 11.37 12.63 -10.58
CA LYS A 5 10.37 12.73 -11.66
C LYS A 5 10.96 12.28 -13.00
N LYS A 6 12.16 12.76 -13.34
CA LYS A 6 12.86 12.38 -14.58
C LYS A 6 13.27 10.91 -14.57
N ILE A 7 13.80 10.40 -13.45
CA ILE A 7 14.24 9.02 -13.30
C ILE A 7 13.05 8.05 -13.37
N SER A 8 12.02 8.28 -12.57
CA SER A 8 10.83 7.40 -12.51
C SER A 8 10.02 7.38 -13.81
N ALA A 9 10.22 8.36 -14.71
CA ALA A 9 9.58 8.38 -16.03
C ALA A 9 10.19 7.37 -17.01
N ARG A 10 11.40 6.88 -16.74
CA ARG A 10 12.12 5.96 -17.64
C ARG A 10 11.73 4.52 -17.38
N TRP A 11 11.63 3.72 -18.44
CA TRP A 11 11.24 2.29 -18.34
C TRP A 11 12.19 1.47 -17.46
N TRP A 12 13.50 1.77 -17.49
CA TRP A 12 14.51 1.03 -16.72
C TRP A 12 14.33 1.23 -15.21
N PHE A 13 13.66 2.30 -14.76
CA PHE A 13 13.36 2.47 -13.35
C PHE A 13 12.41 1.38 -12.85
N PHE A 14 11.40 1.03 -13.64
CA PHE A 14 10.53 -0.10 -13.31
C PHE A 14 11.31 -1.43 -13.35
N ALA A 15 12.18 -1.62 -14.34
CA ALA A 15 13.05 -2.79 -14.40
C ALA A 15 13.97 -2.91 -13.16
N LEU A 16 14.47 -1.79 -12.63
CA LEU A 16 15.24 -1.75 -11.39
C LEU A 16 14.41 -2.18 -10.18
N LEU A 17 13.15 -1.75 -10.08
CA LEU A 17 12.25 -2.18 -9.00
C LEU A 17 11.95 -3.69 -9.07
N LEU A 18 11.86 -4.24 -10.27
CA LEU A 18 11.72 -5.69 -10.49
C LEU A 18 13.00 -6.45 -10.16
N LEU A 19 14.17 -5.94 -10.59
CA LEU A 19 15.47 -6.49 -10.24
C LEU A 19 15.69 -6.51 -8.72
N ALA A 20 15.23 -5.47 -8.02
CA ALA A 20 15.29 -5.43 -6.56
C ALA A 20 14.52 -6.59 -5.92
N GLN A 21 13.46 -7.12 -6.55
CA GLN A 21 12.73 -8.29 -6.06
C GLN A 21 13.56 -9.57 -6.05
N THR A 22 14.52 -9.70 -6.97
CA THR A 22 15.38 -10.88 -7.07
C THR A 22 16.68 -10.70 -6.29
N VAL A 23 17.19 -9.47 -6.20
CA VAL A 23 18.47 -9.16 -5.56
C VAL A 23 18.33 -9.04 -4.03
N LEU A 24 17.23 -8.45 -3.54
CA LEU A 24 17.03 -8.21 -2.11
C LEU A 24 16.38 -9.42 -1.44
N MET A 25 17.21 -10.44 -1.16
CA MET A 25 16.79 -11.63 -0.43
C MET A 25 16.29 -11.30 0.99
N PRO A 26 15.32 -12.08 1.51
CA PRO A 26 14.90 -11.96 2.90
C PRO A 26 16.07 -12.27 3.85
N PHE A 27 16.10 -11.59 4.99
CA PHE A 27 17.10 -11.80 6.03
C PHE A 27 16.53 -12.69 7.13
N ALA A 28 17.36 -13.55 7.70
CA ALA A 28 17.05 -14.32 8.90
C ALA A 28 18.28 -14.43 9.79
N SER A 29 18.08 -14.46 11.10
CA SER A 29 19.17 -14.71 12.04
C SER A 29 19.51 -16.19 12.20
N ARG A 30 18.63 -17.12 11.79
CA ARG A 30 18.83 -18.58 11.91
C ARG A 30 18.30 -19.34 10.69
N ASN A 31 18.94 -20.47 10.37
CA ASN A 31 18.44 -21.52 9.47
C ASN A 31 17.91 -21.06 8.11
N PHE A 32 18.53 -20.03 7.51
CA PHE A 32 18.12 -19.55 6.20
C PHE A 32 19.02 -20.06 5.09
N ALA A 33 18.41 -20.73 4.13
CA ALA A 33 18.99 -21.02 2.83
C ALA A 33 18.11 -20.37 1.74
N PRO A 34 18.67 -19.90 0.61
CA PRO A 34 17.90 -19.28 -0.47
C PRO A 34 16.75 -20.15 -1.02
N GLN A 35 16.85 -21.47 -0.87
CA GLN A 35 15.81 -22.43 -1.27
C GLN A 35 14.53 -22.30 -0.42
N ASP A 36 14.64 -21.77 0.80
CA ASP A 36 13.52 -21.58 1.72
C ASP A 36 12.82 -20.21 1.56
N ILE A 37 13.15 -19.41 0.52
CA ILE A 37 12.52 -18.09 0.26
C ILE A 37 10.98 -18.19 0.23
N GLY A 38 10.44 -19.22 -0.43
CA GLY A 38 9.00 -19.44 -0.52
C GLY A 38 8.33 -19.73 0.84
N ARG A 39 9.10 -20.09 1.87
CA ARG A 39 8.61 -20.41 3.22
C ARG A 39 8.87 -19.31 4.23
N ILE A 40 10.02 -18.65 4.16
CA ILE A 40 10.36 -17.56 5.09
C ILE A 40 9.43 -16.38 4.92
N ILE A 41 9.08 -16.00 3.68
CA ILE A 41 8.22 -14.82 3.44
C ILE A 41 6.84 -15.00 4.10
N PRO A 42 6.06 -16.07 3.83
CA PRO A 42 4.79 -16.28 4.52
C PRO A 42 4.94 -16.41 6.05
N ALA A 43 6.01 -17.06 6.53
CA ALA A 43 6.25 -17.21 7.96
C ALA A 43 6.52 -15.87 8.66
N THR A 44 7.33 -15.00 8.04
CA THR A 44 7.58 -13.64 8.54
C THR A 44 6.30 -12.81 8.54
N LEU A 45 5.54 -12.82 7.45
CA LEU A 45 4.29 -12.05 7.37
C LEU A 45 3.24 -12.53 8.39
N ALA A 46 3.12 -13.84 8.60
CA ALA A 46 2.19 -14.41 9.58
C ALA A 46 2.60 -14.15 11.03
N GLY A 47 3.91 -14.09 11.31
CA GLY A 47 4.46 -13.79 12.62
C GLY A 47 4.66 -12.30 12.91
N ALA A 48 4.31 -11.42 11.97
CA ALA A 48 4.59 -10.00 12.07
C ALA A 48 3.75 -9.32 13.19
N PRO A 49 4.28 -8.28 13.85
CA PRO A 49 3.56 -7.53 14.89
C PRO A 49 2.18 -7.06 14.47
N GLN A 50 1.99 -6.77 13.19
CA GLN A 50 0.69 -6.42 12.62
C GLN A 50 -0.39 -7.45 12.98
N MET A 51 -0.10 -8.75 12.90
CA MET A 51 -1.07 -9.81 13.20
C MET A 51 -1.46 -9.88 14.69
N GLN A 52 -0.73 -9.20 15.57
CA GLN A 52 -0.90 -9.26 17.03
C GLN A 52 -1.49 -7.97 17.64
N LEU A 53 -1.91 -7.01 16.81
CA LEU A 53 -2.41 -5.72 17.29
C LEU A 53 -3.74 -5.80 18.07
N GLY A 54 -4.55 -6.85 17.87
CA GLY A 54 -5.79 -7.06 18.63
C GLY A 54 -6.73 -5.84 18.61
N ASP A 55 -7.12 -5.36 19.79
CA ASP A 55 -8.06 -4.23 19.93
C ASP A 55 -7.49 -2.88 19.46
N TRP A 56 -6.17 -2.75 19.32
CA TRP A 56 -5.55 -1.55 18.76
C TRP A 56 -5.97 -1.28 17.30
N ASN A 57 -6.50 -2.29 16.60
CA ASN A 57 -7.06 -2.14 15.26
C ASN A 57 -8.14 -1.05 15.21
N ILE A 58 -8.99 -0.96 16.25
CA ILE A 58 -10.07 0.03 16.32
C ILE A 58 -9.47 1.44 16.34
N LEU A 59 -8.38 1.64 17.10
CA LEU A 59 -7.69 2.92 17.16
C LEU A 59 -7.10 3.29 15.80
N PHE A 60 -6.33 2.38 15.17
CA PHE A 60 -5.72 2.65 13.87
C PHE A 60 -6.74 2.92 12.77
N GLN A 61 -7.85 2.16 12.77
CA GLN A 61 -8.93 2.37 11.82
C GLN A 61 -9.62 3.73 12.03
N SER A 62 -9.93 4.06 13.28
CA SER A 62 -10.59 5.32 13.63
C SER A 62 -9.71 6.52 13.26
N VAL A 63 -8.40 6.44 13.53
CA VAL A 63 -7.43 7.47 13.13
C VAL A 63 -7.36 7.60 11.61
N SER A 64 -7.33 6.49 10.88
CA SER A 64 -7.32 6.51 9.42
C SER A 64 -8.56 7.20 8.84
N LEU A 65 -9.74 6.82 9.33
CA LEU A 65 -11.02 7.44 8.93
C LEU A 65 -11.08 8.92 9.30
N LEU A 66 -10.61 9.29 10.49
CA LEU A 66 -10.51 10.68 10.91
C LEU A 66 -9.70 11.49 9.91
N PHE A 67 -8.53 11.01 9.48
CA PHE A 67 -7.71 11.72 8.49
C PHE A 67 -8.38 11.82 7.11
N LEU A 68 -9.14 10.80 6.67
CA LEU A 68 -9.92 10.88 5.43
C LEU A 68 -11.04 11.92 5.55
N VAL A 69 -11.79 11.92 6.65
CA VAL A 69 -12.87 12.89 6.89
C VAL A 69 -12.30 14.31 6.97
N LEU A 70 -11.22 14.50 7.73
CA LEU A 70 -10.52 15.78 7.81
C LEU A 70 -10.08 16.26 6.41
N LEU A 71 -9.53 15.36 5.59
CA LEU A 71 -9.14 15.71 4.23
C LEU A 71 -10.33 16.11 3.36
N LEU A 72 -11.45 15.41 3.43
CA LEU A 72 -12.65 15.72 2.64
C LEU A 72 -13.28 17.05 3.05
N VAL A 73 -13.32 17.35 4.36
CA VAL A 73 -13.93 18.57 4.91
C VAL A 73 -13.02 19.79 4.74
N PHE A 74 -11.75 19.68 5.14
CA PHE A 74 -10.81 20.80 5.18
C PHE A 74 -9.90 20.90 3.95
N ARG A 75 -9.91 19.87 3.08
CA ARG A 75 -9.25 19.89 1.75
C ARG A 75 -7.78 20.29 1.86
N ASN A 76 -7.35 21.25 1.06
CA ASN A 76 -5.99 21.77 1.04
C ASN A 76 -5.48 22.29 2.40
N ARG A 77 -6.36 22.68 3.34
CA ARG A 77 -5.91 23.20 4.65
C ARG A 77 -5.20 22.13 5.48
N VAL A 78 -5.58 20.86 5.33
CA VAL A 78 -4.98 19.73 6.08
C VAL A 78 -4.08 18.86 5.21
N ARG A 79 -3.72 19.30 3.99
CA ARG A 79 -2.93 18.50 3.04
C ARG A 79 -1.62 17.99 3.61
N THR A 80 -0.90 18.86 4.31
CA THR A 80 0.41 18.55 4.90
C THR A 80 0.26 17.49 5.99
N LEU A 81 -0.76 17.66 6.84
CA LEU A 81 -1.06 16.74 7.92
C LEU A 81 -1.49 15.36 7.39
N PHE A 82 -2.34 15.32 6.36
CA PHE A 82 -2.71 14.08 5.69
C PHE A 82 -1.50 13.40 5.04
N ASN A 83 -0.65 14.14 4.32
CA ASN A 83 0.57 13.59 3.72
C ASN A 83 1.51 13.02 4.80
N ALA A 84 1.64 13.69 5.95
CA ALA A 84 2.44 13.22 7.07
C ALA A 84 1.86 11.95 7.69
N TYR A 85 0.53 11.86 7.84
CA TYR A 85 -0.15 10.64 8.26
C TYR A 85 0.15 9.48 7.32
N VAL A 86 -0.06 9.66 6.01
CA VAL A 86 0.20 8.61 5.01
C VAL A 86 1.68 8.19 5.02
N ALA A 87 2.60 9.15 5.14
CA ALA A 87 4.03 8.87 5.28
C ALA A 87 4.34 8.00 6.51
N LEU A 88 3.75 8.34 7.65
CA LEU A 88 3.91 7.58 8.90
C LEU A 88 3.26 6.20 8.80
N SER A 89 2.11 6.07 8.13
CA SER A 89 1.49 4.78 7.84
C SER A 89 2.42 3.88 7.04
N TYR A 90 3.00 4.38 5.94
CA TYR A 90 3.96 3.58 5.15
C TYR A 90 5.23 3.22 5.93
N LEU A 91 5.71 4.11 6.78
CA LEU A 91 6.83 3.81 7.68
C LEU A 91 6.46 2.69 8.66
N ALA A 92 5.27 2.77 9.27
CA ALA A 92 4.76 1.73 10.15
C ALA A 92 4.62 0.40 9.39
N PHE A 93 3.98 0.39 8.21
CA PHE A 93 3.81 -0.80 7.37
C PHE A 93 5.14 -1.48 7.07
N ALA A 94 6.19 -0.68 6.80
CA ALA A 94 7.51 -1.20 6.50
C ALA A 94 8.01 -2.12 7.64
N PHE A 95 7.88 -1.70 8.89
CA PHE A 95 8.39 -2.46 10.04
C PHE A 95 7.38 -3.48 10.60
N ILE A 96 6.12 -3.08 10.79
CA ILE A 96 5.13 -3.91 11.50
C ILE A 96 4.66 -5.11 10.69
N GLN A 97 4.76 -5.08 9.35
CA GLN A 97 4.35 -6.19 8.47
C GLN A 97 5.53 -7.04 8.00
N ASN A 98 6.74 -6.48 7.89
CA ASN A 98 7.86 -7.17 7.22
C ASN A 98 8.97 -7.64 8.16
N VAL A 99 8.76 -7.55 9.47
CA VAL A 99 9.70 -8.01 10.50
C VAL A 99 8.97 -8.92 11.45
N ALA A 100 9.55 -10.08 11.78
CA ALA A 100 8.98 -11.01 12.75
C ALA A 100 10.04 -11.84 13.45
N PHE A 101 9.73 -12.24 14.69
CA PHE A 101 10.45 -13.29 15.40
C PHE A 101 9.70 -14.60 15.19
N THR A 102 10.34 -15.57 14.55
CA THR A 102 9.77 -16.88 14.26
C THR A 102 10.61 -17.97 14.94
N GLU A 103 9.98 -19.08 15.32
CA GLU A 103 10.70 -20.19 15.95
C GLU A 103 11.76 -20.79 15.01
N ARG A 104 11.44 -20.91 13.72
CA ARG A 104 12.30 -21.54 12.71
C ARG A 104 13.45 -20.64 12.25
N TYR A 105 13.18 -19.37 11.98
CA TYR A 105 14.14 -18.43 11.37
C TYR A 105 14.70 -17.38 12.32
N GLY A 106 14.27 -17.39 13.60
CA GLY A 106 14.63 -16.35 14.56
C GLY A 106 14.10 -14.99 14.12
N PHE A 107 14.94 -13.97 14.19
CA PHE A 107 14.64 -12.64 13.67
C PHE A 107 14.66 -12.68 12.13
N SER A 108 13.52 -12.43 11.51
CA SER A 108 13.32 -12.54 10.07
C SER A 108 12.76 -11.25 9.48
N VAL A 109 13.23 -10.88 8.29
CA VAL A 109 12.86 -9.65 7.61
C VAL A 109 12.61 -9.92 6.13
N VAL A 110 11.45 -9.49 5.62
CA VAL A 110 11.19 -9.45 4.17
C VAL A 110 11.84 -8.19 3.60
N THR A 111 13.15 -8.27 3.38
CA THR A 111 14.04 -7.13 3.06
C THR A 111 13.52 -6.30 1.88
N VAL A 112 13.08 -6.93 0.81
CA VAL A 112 12.57 -6.21 -0.36
C VAL A 112 11.34 -5.38 -0.03
N ASN A 113 10.36 -5.93 0.69
CA ASN A 113 9.15 -5.21 1.06
C ASN A 113 9.49 -4.05 2.00
N LEU A 114 10.38 -4.27 2.97
CA LEU A 114 10.86 -3.23 3.86
C LEU A 114 11.43 -2.05 3.05
N VAL A 115 12.36 -2.32 2.13
CA VAL A 115 12.97 -1.28 1.28
C VAL A 115 11.94 -0.58 0.40
N MET A 116 11.03 -1.34 -0.23
CA MET A 116 9.99 -0.78 -1.09
C MET A 116 9.02 0.11 -0.31
N PHE A 117 8.62 -0.29 0.89
CA PHE A 117 7.69 0.48 1.73
C PHE A 117 8.37 1.71 2.31
N LEU A 118 9.65 1.61 2.70
CA LEU A 118 10.47 2.77 3.07
C LEU A 118 10.64 3.74 1.91
N PHE A 119 10.75 3.25 0.69
CA PHE A 119 10.83 4.11 -0.49
C PHE A 119 9.51 4.86 -0.76
N VAL A 120 8.37 4.19 -0.60
CA VAL A 120 7.05 4.84 -0.64
C VAL A 120 6.93 5.86 0.51
N ALA A 121 7.29 5.48 1.74
CA ALA A 121 7.30 6.39 2.88
C ALA A 121 8.16 7.63 2.60
N TYR A 122 9.36 7.44 2.03
CA TYR A 122 10.25 8.54 1.66
C TYR A 122 9.58 9.55 0.72
N VAL A 123 8.91 9.11 -0.35
CA VAL A 123 8.26 10.06 -1.28
C VAL A 123 7.08 10.78 -0.63
N TRP A 124 6.37 10.13 0.28
CA TRP A 124 5.31 10.76 1.08
C TRP A 124 5.85 11.73 2.14
N ILE A 125 6.97 11.43 2.80
CA ILE A 125 7.68 12.36 3.70
C ILE A 125 8.08 13.61 2.90
N ARG A 126 8.64 13.43 1.70
CA ARG A 126 9.02 14.55 0.84
C ARG A 126 7.81 15.40 0.45
N GLU A 127 6.68 14.76 0.19
CA GLU A 127 5.41 15.43 -0.13
C GLU A 127 4.77 16.11 1.09
N ALA A 128 4.98 15.60 2.30
CA ALA A 128 4.57 16.27 3.53
C ALA A 128 5.44 17.50 3.81
N LEU A 129 6.77 17.39 3.65
CA LEU A 129 7.71 18.49 3.92
C LEU A 129 7.63 19.61 2.85
N ARG A 130 7.36 19.25 1.60
CA ARG A 130 7.22 20.20 0.48
C ARG A 130 6.02 19.81 -0.38
N PRO A 131 4.78 20.11 0.07
CA PRO A 131 3.58 19.74 -0.67
C PRO A 131 3.55 20.36 -2.06
N GLN A 132 3.54 19.51 -3.09
CA GLN A 132 3.39 19.92 -4.49
C GLN A 132 1.97 19.63 -4.99
N GLY A 133 1.31 18.65 -4.37
CA GLY A 133 -0.06 18.29 -4.67
C GLY A 133 -1.09 19.19 -4.00
N SER A 134 -2.30 19.15 -4.55
CA SER A 134 -3.52 19.69 -3.95
C SER A 134 -4.56 18.59 -3.76
N TYR A 135 -5.41 18.79 -2.76
CA TYR A 135 -6.57 18.00 -2.41
C TYR A 135 -7.82 18.89 -2.40
N ASP A 136 -8.11 19.55 -3.54
CA ASP A 136 -9.26 20.45 -3.68
C ASP A 136 -10.56 19.71 -4.05
N PHE A 137 -10.45 18.50 -4.60
CA PHE A 137 -11.52 17.73 -5.22
C PHE A 137 -12.38 18.52 -6.24
N GLY A 138 -11.90 19.68 -6.70
CA GLY A 138 -12.64 20.58 -7.57
C GLY A 138 -12.72 20.08 -9.00
N ASN A 139 -11.76 19.24 -9.40
CA ASN A 139 -11.69 18.59 -10.72
C ASN A 139 -12.18 17.13 -10.69
N PHE A 140 -13.10 16.80 -9.77
CA PHE A 140 -13.62 15.44 -9.65
C PHE A 140 -14.19 14.93 -10.98
N ARG A 141 -13.70 13.78 -11.43
CA ARG A 141 -14.18 13.13 -12.66
C ARG A 141 -14.84 11.80 -12.31
N TRP A 142 -16.13 11.68 -12.65
CA TRP A 142 -16.93 10.46 -12.44
C TRP A 142 -16.30 9.19 -13.01
N LYS A 143 -15.50 9.28 -14.08
CA LYS A 143 -14.76 8.14 -14.64
C LYS A 143 -13.77 7.49 -13.66
N TYR A 144 -13.41 8.14 -12.55
CA TYR A 144 -12.55 7.60 -11.50
C TYR A 144 -13.35 7.08 -10.29
N ALA A 145 -14.68 7.26 -10.25
CA ALA A 145 -15.51 6.92 -9.09
C ALA A 145 -15.52 5.40 -8.79
N TRP A 146 -15.34 4.54 -9.78
CA TRP A 146 -15.23 3.08 -9.58
C TRP A 146 -14.11 2.69 -8.61
N MET A 147 -13.05 3.50 -8.53
CA MET A 147 -11.93 3.27 -7.62
C MET A 147 -12.35 3.44 -6.15
N ILE A 148 -13.33 4.31 -5.88
CA ILE A 148 -13.88 4.50 -4.53
C ILE A 148 -14.52 3.20 -4.05
N ALA A 149 -15.36 2.58 -4.89
CA ALA A 149 -16.03 1.33 -4.54
C ALA A 149 -15.02 0.20 -4.27
N LEU A 150 -14.02 0.04 -5.12
CA LEU A 150 -12.99 -1.00 -4.94
C LEU A 150 -12.07 -0.72 -3.74
N ALA A 151 -11.71 0.53 -3.51
CA ALA A 151 -10.91 0.90 -2.34
C ALA A 151 -11.67 0.65 -1.04
N LEU A 152 -12.95 1.03 -0.98
CA LEU A 152 -13.81 0.76 0.18
C LEU A 152 -14.02 -0.75 0.39
N PHE A 153 -14.12 -1.53 -0.68
CA PHE A 153 -14.19 -2.99 -0.60
C PHE A 153 -12.93 -3.60 0.04
N ALA A 154 -11.72 -3.21 -0.41
CA ALA A 154 -10.47 -3.64 0.24
C ALA A 154 -10.38 -3.16 1.69
N TYR A 155 -10.79 -1.92 1.94
CA TYR A 155 -10.71 -1.29 3.25
C TYR A 155 -11.68 -1.91 4.27
N TRP A 156 -12.85 -2.40 3.83
CA TRP A 156 -13.78 -3.17 4.66
C TRP A 156 -13.28 -4.60 4.92
N CYS A 157 -12.66 -5.25 3.94
CA CYS A 157 -12.19 -6.64 4.04
C CYS A 157 -13.31 -7.62 4.49
N PRO A 158 -14.30 -7.88 3.61
CA PRO A 158 -15.53 -8.60 3.96
C PRO A 158 -15.36 -10.12 4.10
N PHE A 159 -14.17 -10.68 3.84
CA PHE A 159 -13.94 -12.12 3.89
C PHE A 159 -13.01 -12.50 5.04
N THR A 160 -13.39 -13.52 5.80
CA THR A 160 -12.47 -14.14 6.77
C THR A 160 -11.31 -14.84 6.06
N LEU A 161 -10.22 -15.11 6.78
CA LEU A 161 -9.10 -15.93 6.29
C LEU A 161 -9.54 -17.32 5.79
N ARG A 162 -10.70 -17.83 6.26
CA ARG A 162 -11.29 -19.11 5.85
C ARG A 162 -12.34 -18.99 4.75
N GLY A 163 -12.58 -17.79 4.22
CA GLY A 163 -13.46 -17.58 3.07
C GLY A 163 -14.94 -17.39 3.36
N ALA A 164 -15.35 -17.42 4.64
CA ALA A 164 -16.70 -17.01 4.99
C ALA A 164 -16.85 -15.49 4.80
N ALA A 165 -17.88 -15.09 4.04
CA ALA A 165 -18.32 -13.71 3.97
C ALA A 165 -18.87 -13.30 5.34
N ASP A 166 -18.33 -12.23 5.87
CA ASP A 166 -18.65 -11.73 7.19
C ASP A 166 -18.84 -10.21 7.08
N LEU A 167 -20.07 -9.86 6.76
CA LEU A 167 -20.50 -8.50 6.43
C LEU A 167 -20.92 -7.72 7.68
N ALA A 168 -20.53 -8.14 8.89
CA ALA A 168 -20.90 -7.38 10.08
C ALA A 168 -20.27 -5.97 9.99
N PRO A 169 -21.07 -4.88 10.10
CA PRO A 169 -20.55 -3.52 9.95
C PRO A 169 -19.45 -3.18 10.97
N LEU A 170 -19.47 -3.83 12.14
CA LEU A 170 -18.45 -3.67 13.18
C LEU A 170 -17.06 -4.16 12.72
N HIS A 171 -17.00 -5.09 11.76
CA HIS A 171 -15.74 -5.54 11.17
C HIS A 171 -15.00 -4.48 10.37
N PHE A 172 -15.70 -3.43 9.97
CA PHE A 172 -15.05 -2.25 9.42
C PHE A 172 -14.05 -1.61 10.40
N PHE A 173 -14.29 -1.72 11.71
CA PHE A 173 -13.41 -1.15 12.76
C PHE A 173 -12.50 -2.18 13.42
N THR A 174 -12.95 -3.43 13.54
CA THR A 174 -12.19 -4.46 14.26
C THR A 174 -11.17 -5.19 13.40
N ARG A 175 -11.34 -5.17 12.06
CA ARG A 175 -10.38 -5.80 11.14
C ARG A 175 -9.19 -4.90 10.89
N ASN A 176 -8.02 -5.53 10.83
CA ASN A 176 -6.73 -4.86 10.81
C ASN A 176 -6.35 -4.27 9.44
N THR A 177 -7.27 -3.56 8.81
CA THR A 177 -7.11 -3.11 7.43
C THR A 177 -6.32 -1.82 7.32
N ALA A 178 -6.50 -0.86 8.24
CA ALA A 178 -5.73 0.39 8.29
C ALA A 178 -4.23 0.21 8.53
N THR A 179 -3.79 -0.94 9.07
CA THR A 179 -2.36 -1.21 9.29
C THR A 179 -1.72 -2.07 8.20
N ALA A 180 -2.53 -2.52 7.23
CA ALA A 180 -2.09 -3.36 6.13
C ALA A 180 -1.79 -2.51 4.88
N PHE A 181 -0.61 -2.71 4.30
CA PHE A 181 -0.18 -1.94 3.12
C PHE A 181 -1.15 -2.15 1.96
N CYS A 182 -1.54 -3.41 1.75
CA CYS A 182 -2.34 -3.83 0.61
C CYS A 182 -3.77 -3.28 0.63
N LEU A 183 -4.32 -3.05 1.82
CA LEU A 183 -5.72 -2.65 2.00
C LEU A 183 -5.88 -1.12 2.06
N THR A 184 -4.84 -0.42 2.51
CA THR A 184 -4.82 1.06 2.59
C THR A 184 -4.27 1.74 1.33
N THR A 185 -3.29 1.16 0.65
CA THR A 185 -2.72 1.75 -0.57
C THR A 185 -3.75 2.03 -1.68
N PRO A 186 -4.75 1.16 -1.96
CA PRO A 186 -5.79 1.45 -2.95
C PRO A 186 -6.58 2.72 -2.60
N LEU A 187 -6.83 2.95 -1.31
CA LEU A 187 -7.52 4.13 -0.81
C LEU A 187 -6.68 5.40 -1.02
N PHE A 188 -5.39 5.38 -0.64
CA PHE A 188 -4.50 6.54 -0.87
C PHE A 188 -4.32 6.86 -2.36
N LEU A 189 -4.18 5.84 -3.20
CA LEU A 189 -4.12 6.02 -4.65
C LEU A 189 -5.43 6.55 -5.24
N THR A 190 -6.57 6.14 -4.68
CA THR A 190 -7.87 6.67 -5.06
C THR A 190 -7.96 8.15 -4.73
N VAL A 191 -7.61 8.56 -3.50
CA VAL A 191 -7.58 9.98 -3.09
C VAL A 191 -6.72 10.81 -4.03
N LEU A 192 -5.51 10.34 -4.37
CA LEU A 192 -4.65 11.03 -5.35
C LEU A 192 -5.29 11.11 -6.74
N THR A 193 -5.91 10.01 -7.20
CA THR A 193 -6.52 9.96 -8.54
C THR A 193 -7.70 10.92 -8.68
N LEU A 194 -8.49 11.08 -7.63
CA LEU A 194 -9.62 12.02 -7.60
C LEU A 194 -9.17 13.50 -7.68
N ASN A 195 -7.90 13.78 -7.37
CA ASN A 195 -7.31 15.13 -7.42
C ASN A 195 -6.43 15.36 -8.66
N LEU A 196 -6.46 14.47 -9.65
CA LEU A 196 -5.78 14.70 -10.92
C LEU A 196 -6.30 15.96 -11.63
N PRO A 197 -5.43 16.76 -12.27
CA PRO A 197 -3.98 16.56 -12.45
C PRO A 197 -3.09 17.14 -11.34
N GLN A 198 -3.65 17.71 -10.29
CA GLN A 198 -2.94 18.57 -9.34
C GLN A 198 -2.17 17.79 -8.27
N VAL A 199 -1.74 16.55 -8.52
CA VAL A 199 -1.01 15.74 -7.55
C VAL A 199 0.48 15.66 -7.87
N ASN A 200 1.30 15.35 -6.86
CA ASN A 200 2.69 15.03 -7.11
C ASN A 200 2.81 13.70 -7.87
N VAL A 201 3.17 13.80 -9.15
CA VAL A 201 3.33 12.64 -10.04
C VAL A 201 4.34 11.62 -9.52
N VAL A 202 5.39 12.05 -8.79
CA VAL A 202 6.41 11.13 -8.25
C VAL A 202 5.80 10.27 -7.16
N THR A 203 5.11 10.90 -6.21
CA THR A 203 4.41 10.21 -5.12
C THR A 203 3.35 9.27 -5.67
N TYR A 204 2.54 9.75 -6.62
CA TYR A 204 1.52 8.95 -7.28
C TYR A 204 2.10 7.74 -8.02
N ARG A 205 3.13 7.95 -8.84
CA ARG A 205 3.76 6.90 -9.65
C ARG A 205 4.46 5.86 -8.79
N ILE A 206 5.30 6.27 -7.83
CA ILE A 206 6.05 5.32 -7.00
C ILE A 206 5.11 4.49 -6.13
N THR A 207 4.10 5.11 -5.53
CA THR A 207 3.08 4.39 -4.75
C THR A 207 2.33 3.38 -5.64
N ALA A 208 1.97 3.77 -6.87
CA ALA A 208 1.30 2.90 -7.81
C ALA A 208 2.18 1.74 -8.30
N LEU A 209 3.46 1.98 -8.62
CA LEU A 209 4.38 0.93 -9.06
C LEU A 209 4.66 -0.09 -7.97
N VAL A 210 4.93 0.36 -6.73
CA VAL A 210 5.15 -0.53 -5.60
C VAL A 210 3.86 -1.29 -5.27
N GLY A 211 2.72 -0.60 -5.23
CA GLY A 211 1.41 -1.23 -5.02
C GLY A 211 1.11 -2.30 -6.07
N PHE A 212 1.46 -2.06 -7.33
CA PHE A 212 1.26 -3.03 -8.42
C PHE A 212 2.14 -4.27 -8.24
N ILE A 213 3.42 -4.10 -7.93
CA ILE A 213 4.35 -5.22 -7.69
C ILE A 213 3.84 -6.11 -6.54
N ILE A 214 3.46 -5.49 -5.42
CA ILE A 214 2.91 -6.22 -4.26
C ILE A 214 1.56 -6.86 -4.60
N GLY A 215 0.71 -6.17 -5.35
CA GLY A 215 -0.54 -6.70 -5.89
C GLY A 215 -0.31 -7.99 -6.69
N CYS A 216 0.69 -8.02 -7.57
CA CYS A 216 1.05 -9.22 -8.33
C CYS A 216 1.45 -10.38 -7.42
N TYR A 217 2.25 -10.14 -6.37
CA TYR A 217 2.61 -11.18 -5.41
C TYR A 217 1.39 -11.74 -4.67
N ASN A 218 0.46 -10.87 -4.28
CA ASN A 218 -0.76 -11.29 -3.58
C ASN A 218 -1.68 -12.16 -4.44
N MET A 219 -1.59 -12.07 -5.77
CA MET A 219 -2.33 -12.98 -6.67
C MET A 219 -1.85 -14.43 -6.53
N GLY A 220 -0.68 -14.65 -5.93
CA GLY A 220 -0.22 -15.96 -5.50
C GLY A 220 -1.25 -16.70 -4.62
N SER A 221 -2.08 -15.97 -3.89
CA SER A 221 -3.15 -16.52 -3.04
C SER A 221 -4.20 -17.32 -3.83
N PHE A 222 -4.39 -17.03 -5.12
CA PHE A 222 -5.33 -17.79 -5.96
C PHE A 222 -4.86 -19.21 -6.26
N PHE A 223 -3.56 -19.50 -6.12
CA PHE A 223 -3.02 -20.84 -6.32
C PHE A 223 -3.21 -21.78 -5.12
N ASN A 224 -3.71 -21.27 -3.99
CA ASN A 224 -4.00 -22.07 -2.81
C ASN A 224 -5.50 -22.01 -2.51
N PRO A 225 -6.25 -23.14 -2.58
CA PRO A 225 -7.68 -23.18 -2.29
C PRO A 225 -8.07 -22.57 -0.94
N GLY A 226 -7.19 -22.66 0.06
CA GLY A 226 -7.43 -22.12 1.40
C GLY A 226 -7.33 -20.59 1.50
N THR A 227 -6.73 -19.90 0.51
CA THR A 227 -6.52 -18.45 0.53
C THR A 227 -7.12 -17.71 -0.68
N VAL A 228 -7.92 -18.38 -1.51
CA VAL A 228 -8.59 -17.79 -2.68
C VAL A 228 -9.34 -16.49 -2.33
N TRP A 229 -10.08 -16.50 -1.23
CA TRP A 229 -10.84 -15.34 -0.76
C TRP A 229 -9.96 -14.17 -0.33
N LEU A 230 -8.78 -14.47 0.22
CA LEU A 230 -7.75 -13.46 0.48
C LEU A 230 -7.28 -12.84 -0.84
N GLY A 231 -7.12 -13.64 -1.90
CA GLY A 231 -6.83 -13.16 -3.25
C GLY A 231 -7.83 -12.11 -3.74
N PHE A 232 -9.14 -12.36 -3.55
CA PHE A 232 -10.20 -11.41 -3.92
C PHE A 232 -10.09 -10.07 -3.18
N VAL A 233 -9.79 -10.08 -1.87
CA VAL A 233 -9.60 -8.85 -1.09
C VAL A 233 -8.42 -8.01 -1.60
N HIS A 234 -7.42 -8.65 -2.21
CA HIS A 234 -6.23 -7.98 -2.74
C HIS A 234 -6.36 -7.50 -4.19
N LEU A 235 -7.42 -7.89 -4.92
CA LEU A 235 -7.67 -7.42 -6.29
C LEU A 235 -7.72 -5.89 -6.42
N PRO A 236 -8.35 -5.13 -5.50
CA PRO A 236 -8.34 -3.67 -5.57
C PRO A 236 -6.94 -3.08 -5.63
N LEU A 237 -5.98 -3.61 -4.86
CA LEU A 237 -4.59 -3.17 -4.93
C LEU A 237 -4.03 -3.36 -6.33
N LEU A 238 -4.15 -4.56 -6.90
CA LEU A 238 -3.62 -4.83 -8.23
C LEU A 238 -4.24 -3.90 -9.29
N LEU A 239 -5.57 -3.83 -9.33
CA LEU A 239 -6.32 -3.10 -10.35
C LEU A 239 -6.12 -1.58 -10.24
N ILE A 240 -6.28 -1.02 -9.04
CA ILE A 240 -6.08 0.43 -8.81
C ILE A 240 -4.62 0.80 -9.04
N SER A 241 -3.66 0.03 -8.54
CA SER A 241 -2.25 0.34 -8.72
C SER A 241 -1.81 0.25 -10.18
N LEU A 242 -2.26 -0.76 -10.94
CA LEU A 242 -1.99 -0.83 -12.38
C LEU A 242 -2.59 0.38 -13.11
N TYR A 243 -3.85 0.71 -12.84
CA TYR A 243 -4.52 1.85 -13.46
C TYR A 243 -3.80 3.17 -13.16
N CYS A 244 -3.45 3.40 -11.89
CA CYS A 244 -2.71 4.58 -11.46
C CYS A 244 -1.31 4.65 -12.08
N ALA A 245 -0.61 3.52 -12.18
CA ALA A 245 0.70 3.46 -12.80
C ALA A 245 0.59 3.88 -14.28
N VAL A 246 -0.35 3.31 -15.03
CA VAL A 246 -0.59 3.69 -16.44
C VAL A 246 -0.96 5.18 -16.57
N LEU A 247 -1.86 5.69 -15.72
CA LEU A 247 -2.23 7.10 -15.71
C LEU A 247 -1.02 8.01 -15.44
N SER A 248 -0.14 7.62 -14.52
CA SER A 248 1.04 8.41 -14.18
C SER A 248 2.02 8.60 -15.34
N TYR A 249 1.98 7.74 -16.37
CA TYR A 249 2.78 7.86 -17.60
C TYR A 249 1.99 8.47 -18.77
N ARG A 250 0.68 8.22 -18.86
CA ARG A 250 -0.13 8.62 -20.01
C ARG A 250 -0.83 9.96 -19.87
N HIS A 251 -1.09 10.42 -18.65
CA HIS A 251 -1.88 11.63 -18.41
C HIS A 251 -1.18 12.85 -19.02
N PRO A 252 -1.86 13.68 -19.84
CA PRO A 252 -1.24 14.80 -20.56
C PRO A 252 -0.47 15.76 -19.66
N ALA A 253 -1.00 16.06 -18.47
CA ALA A 253 -0.36 16.94 -17.49
C ALA A 253 0.96 16.40 -16.90
N PHE A 254 1.29 15.12 -17.12
CA PHE A 254 2.47 14.45 -16.56
C PHE A 254 3.49 14.03 -17.60
N ARG A 255 3.21 14.25 -18.89
CA ARG A 255 4.19 14.01 -19.94
C ARG A 255 5.38 14.96 -19.73
N PRO A 256 6.63 14.45 -19.86
CA PRO A 256 7.82 15.28 -19.76
C PRO A 256 7.87 16.33 -20.86
#